data_AF-A0A7R7N080-F1
#
_entry.id   AF-A0A7R7N080-F1
#
_cell.length_a   1.000
_cell.length_b   1.000
_cell.length_c   1.000
_cell.angle_alpha   90.00
_cell.angle_beta   90.00
_cell.angle_gamma   90.00
#
_symmetry.space_group_name_H-M   'P 1'
#
loop_
_entity.id
_entity.type
_entity.pdbx_description
1 polymer ?
#
loop_
_entity_poly.entity_id
_entity_poly.type
_entity_poly.pdbx_seq_one_letter_code
_entity_poly.pdbx_strand_id
1 'polypeptide(L)'
;MPENRTDTTRRPFDPAGVSSLAEVLAEHTGGLTFVPPAHLPLWLPDLTVPQGWDLGAVEGPTVTRMLLRRLGSGDNWDGCEVLNLYRVSGTVPEKLVFDNADRTLRDSGADSIHTHHIDTPPRYGVIAMRSSGLLHIGARTVHSQYTYYAINTAAGGALIEQAVMVGSDAQPTLSGEAAKLTDDLYRALLASIDRAPAPSPRNTGKYATGRRPAPSSSSTTPIATEPADTDRKWRPMSIIRVNFLPEFYFGDDAVLLTLDGGGVDKLKAALSDAKQHGASRLEHDGVTHEFHIESDAADIELGPIHVVWRLDEAKAAEIIADLAVLSDEGTVGRPTSGHFYVDMSTPTKTLVVSRDEYVDVVYPWQSPA
;
A
#
# COMPACT_ATOMS: atom_id res chain seq x y z
N MET A 1 -31.21 -8.19 -55.29
CA MET A 1 -31.42 -7.80 -53.89
C MET A 1 -30.93 -8.95 -53.03
N PRO A 2 -29.71 -8.93 -52.49
CA PRO A 2 -29.30 -9.98 -51.58
C PRO A 2 -29.83 -9.67 -50.18
N GLU A 3 -30.43 -10.70 -49.57
CA GLU A 3 -30.99 -10.68 -48.22
C GLU A 3 -29.92 -10.36 -47.17
N ASN A 4 -30.25 -9.45 -46.27
CA ASN A 4 -29.52 -9.21 -45.03
C ASN A 4 -29.58 -10.47 -44.16
N ARG A 5 -28.51 -11.27 -44.17
CA ARG A 5 -28.22 -12.20 -43.09
C ARG A 5 -27.84 -11.38 -41.86
N THR A 6 -28.81 -11.17 -40.97
CA THR A 6 -28.51 -10.81 -39.58
C THR A 6 -27.80 -12.00 -38.95
N ASP A 7 -26.49 -11.87 -38.77
CA ASP A 7 -25.68 -12.82 -37.99
C ASP A 7 -26.08 -12.70 -36.52
N THR A 8 -27.04 -13.54 -36.11
CA THR A 8 -27.53 -13.62 -34.74
C THR A 8 -26.75 -14.65 -33.90
N THR A 9 -25.46 -14.86 -34.17
CA THR A 9 -24.65 -15.85 -33.45
C THR A 9 -23.43 -15.30 -32.70
N ARG A 10 -23.48 -14.04 -32.24
CA ARG A 10 -22.53 -13.61 -31.19
C ARG A 10 -22.95 -14.24 -29.85
N ARG A 11 -22.07 -15.08 -29.29
CA ARG A 11 -22.27 -15.63 -27.94
C ARG A 11 -22.36 -14.48 -26.92
N PRO A 12 -23.19 -14.60 -25.88
CA PRO A 12 -23.13 -13.67 -24.75
C PRO A 12 -21.71 -13.69 -24.16
N PHE A 13 -21.21 -12.52 -23.79
CA PHE A 13 -19.96 -12.38 -23.05
C PHE A 13 -20.03 -13.21 -21.76
N ASP A 14 -19.16 -14.20 -21.61
CA ASP A 14 -19.01 -15.00 -20.40
C ASP A 14 -17.70 -14.61 -19.70
N PRO A 15 -17.75 -13.78 -18.65
CA PRO A 15 -16.56 -13.33 -17.95
C PRO A 15 -15.78 -14.47 -17.28
N ALA A 16 -16.41 -15.62 -17.01
CA ALA A 16 -15.74 -16.77 -16.38
C ALA A 16 -14.95 -17.64 -17.38
N GLY A 17 -15.10 -17.40 -18.68
CA GLY A 17 -14.40 -18.10 -19.75
C GLY A 17 -13.29 -17.29 -20.43
N VAL A 18 -12.99 -16.09 -19.94
CA VAL A 18 -12.00 -15.18 -20.54
C VAL A 18 -10.64 -15.40 -19.89
N SER A 19 -9.62 -15.73 -20.69
CA SER A 19 -8.27 -15.84 -20.16
C SER A 19 -7.58 -14.49 -20.03
N SER A 20 -6.84 -14.30 -18.94
CA SER A 20 -6.14 -13.05 -18.62
C SER A 20 -4.61 -13.22 -18.59
N LEU A 21 -3.87 -12.10 -18.59
CA LEU A 21 -2.42 -12.15 -18.34
C LEU A 21 -2.10 -12.75 -16.96
N ALA A 22 -2.94 -12.48 -15.96
CA ALA A 22 -2.77 -13.02 -14.61
C ALA A 22 -2.85 -14.56 -14.62
N GLU A 23 -3.78 -15.16 -15.35
CA GLU A 23 -3.86 -16.63 -15.48
C GLU A 23 -2.62 -17.22 -16.15
N VAL A 24 -2.17 -16.62 -17.25
CA VAL A 24 -0.97 -17.08 -17.96
C VAL A 24 0.27 -17.00 -17.06
N LEU A 25 0.37 -15.94 -16.25
CA LEU A 25 1.42 -15.80 -15.26
C LEU A 25 1.31 -16.84 -14.14
N ALA A 26 0.10 -17.11 -13.64
CA ALA A 26 -0.13 -18.13 -12.63
C ALA A 26 0.33 -19.52 -13.13
N GLU A 27 -0.04 -19.89 -14.36
CA GLU A 27 0.40 -21.14 -14.99
C GLU A 27 1.93 -21.21 -15.14
N HIS A 28 2.56 -20.10 -15.52
CA HIS A 28 4.00 -20.06 -15.74
C HIS A 28 4.83 -20.07 -14.45
N THR A 29 4.35 -19.38 -13.41
CA THR A 29 5.12 -19.12 -12.18
C THR A 29 4.74 -20.04 -11.01
N GLY A 30 3.75 -20.91 -11.21
CA GLY A 30 3.28 -21.86 -10.19
C GLY A 30 2.22 -21.28 -9.24
N GLY A 31 1.64 -20.13 -9.57
CA GLY A 31 0.54 -19.49 -8.86
C GLY A 31 0.71 -17.98 -8.72
N LEU A 32 -0.41 -17.30 -8.46
CA LEU A 32 -0.44 -15.89 -8.07
C LEU A 32 -1.11 -15.76 -6.71
N THR A 33 -0.57 -14.89 -5.87
CA THR A 33 -1.21 -14.54 -4.59
C THR A 33 -1.94 -13.22 -4.76
N PHE A 34 -3.26 -13.25 -4.67
CA PHE A 34 -4.09 -12.05 -4.72
C PHE A 34 -3.83 -11.13 -3.52
N VAL A 35 -3.77 -9.82 -3.76
CA VAL A 35 -3.63 -8.80 -2.73
C VAL A 35 -5.01 -8.23 -2.39
N PRO A 36 -5.50 -8.43 -1.15
CA PRO A 36 -6.85 -8.04 -0.78
C PRO A 36 -7.01 -6.51 -0.72
N PRO A 37 -8.26 -6.00 -0.85
CA PRO A 37 -8.54 -4.56 -0.78
C PRO A 37 -7.94 -3.84 0.44
N ALA A 38 -7.90 -4.51 1.59
CA ALA A 38 -7.31 -3.97 2.82
C ALA A 38 -5.82 -3.63 2.70
N HIS A 39 -5.11 -4.25 1.76
CA HIS A 39 -3.67 -4.02 1.53
C HIS A 39 -3.41 -3.00 0.42
N LEU A 40 -4.45 -2.50 -0.27
CA LEU A 40 -4.27 -1.50 -1.32
C LEU A 40 -3.52 -0.24 -0.84
N PRO A 41 -3.82 0.33 0.35
CA PRO A 41 -3.07 1.48 0.85
C PRO A 41 -1.60 1.19 1.12
N LEU A 42 -1.24 -0.08 1.38
CA LEU A 42 0.17 -0.49 1.54
C LEU A 42 0.91 -0.50 0.21
N TRP A 43 0.22 -0.76 -0.89
CA TRP A 43 0.82 -0.90 -2.21
C TRP A 43 0.81 0.42 -2.99
N LEU A 44 -0.26 1.20 -2.83
CA LEU A 44 -0.53 2.41 -3.60
C LEU A 44 -1.14 3.48 -2.66
N PRO A 45 -0.36 3.99 -1.69
CA PRO A 45 -0.87 4.87 -0.63
C PRO A 45 -1.47 6.19 -1.15
N ASP A 46 -0.97 6.69 -2.27
CA ASP A 46 -1.46 7.93 -2.89
C ASP A 46 -2.65 7.72 -3.82
N LEU A 47 -3.10 6.48 -3.98
CA LEU A 47 -4.19 6.15 -4.88
C LEU A 47 -5.55 6.36 -4.20
N THR A 48 -6.18 7.48 -4.55
CA THR A 48 -7.46 7.92 -3.98
C THR A 48 -8.65 7.56 -4.87
N VAL A 49 -9.87 7.74 -4.35
CA VAL A 49 -11.11 7.67 -5.12
C VAL A 49 -11.39 9.05 -5.72
N PRO A 50 -11.42 9.22 -7.05
CA PRO A 50 -11.68 10.52 -7.66
C PRO A 50 -13.11 11.01 -7.39
N GLN A 51 -13.29 12.33 -7.42
CA GLN A 51 -14.60 12.96 -7.25
C GLN A 51 -15.61 12.43 -8.27
N GLY A 52 -16.81 12.05 -7.80
CA GLY A 52 -17.91 11.57 -8.63
C GLY A 52 -17.84 10.08 -8.95
N TRP A 53 -16.76 9.40 -8.57
CA TRP A 53 -16.65 7.95 -8.60
C TRP A 53 -16.97 7.39 -7.22
N ASP A 54 -17.71 6.29 -7.19
CA ASP A 54 -18.10 5.59 -5.97
C ASP A 54 -17.38 4.25 -5.88
N LEU A 55 -17.05 3.82 -4.66
CA LEU A 55 -16.60 2.45 -4.43
C LEU A 55 -17.73 1.46 -4.77
N GLY A 56 -17.46 0.55 -5.69
CA GLY A 56 -18.33 -0.57 -6.00
C GLY A 56 -18.25 -1.66 -4.93
N ALA A 57 -19.30 -2.48 -4.83
CA ALA A 57 -19.22 -3.71 -4.05
C ALA A 57 -18.18 -4.64 -4.69
N VAL A 58 -17.22 -5.08 -3.90
CA VAL A 58 -16.21 -6.06 -4.33
C VAL A 58 -16.82 -7.45 -4.17
N GLU A 59 -17.43 -7.96 -5.23
CA GLU A 59 -17.93 -9.34 -5.29
C GLU A 59 -17.00 -10.18 -6.17
N GLY A 60 -16.36 -11.18 -5.57
CA GLY A 60 -15.46 -12.11 -6.27
C GLY A 60 -14.07 -12.21 -5.62
N PRO A 61 -13.34 -13.31 -5.87
CA PRO A 61 -12.10 -13.62 -5.15
C PRO A 61 -10.87 -12.78 -5.57
N THR A 62 -10.96 -11.99 -6.65
CA THR A 62 -9.77 -11.40 -7.31
C THR A 62 -9.86 -9.90 -7.59
N VAL A 63 -10.77 -9.16 -6.96
CA VAL A 63 -10.90 -7.71 -7.16
C VAL A 63 -10.34 -6.93 -5.98
N THR A 64 -9.26 -6.16 -6.19
CA THR A 64 -8.65 -5.33 -5.12
C THR A 64 -9.39 -4.02 -4.93
N ARG A 65 -9.85 -3.39 -6.02
CA ARG A 65 -10.71 -2.20 -5.98
C ARG A 65 -11.65 -2.19 -7.18
N MET A 66 -12.88 -1.76 -6.95
CA MET A 66 -13.83 -1.44 -8.02
C MET A 66 -14.34 -0.02 -7.82
N LEU A 67 -14.27 0.81 -8.85
CA LEU A 67 -14.91 2.14 -8.87
C LEU A 67 -16.00 2.18 -9.93
N LEU A 68 -17.12 2.82 -9.62
CA LEU A 68 -18.25 2.97 -10.52
C LEU A 68 -18.57 4.46 -10.71
N ARG A 69 -18.87 4.83 -11.95
CA ARG A 69 -19.32 6.17 -12.34
C ARG A 69 -20.72 6.10 -12.91
N ARG A 70 -21.63 6.92 -12.38
CA ARG A 70 -23.01 7.07 -12.84
C ARG A 70 -23.29 8.55 -13.16
N LEU A 71 -23.75 8.82 -14.38
CA LEU A 71 -24.12 10.16 -14.85
C LEU A 71 -25.61 10.45 -14.66
N GLY A 72 -26.44 9.42 -14.48
CA GLY A 72 -27.89 9.53 -14.26
C GLY A 72 -28.38 8.84 -12.99
N SER A 73 -29.70 8.87 -12.78
CA SER A 73 -30.37 8.23 -11.64
C SER A 73 -30.70 6.75 -11.86
N GLY A 74 -30.12 6.12 -12.90
CA GLY A 74 -30.31 4.70 -13.19
C GLY A 74 -29.33 3.84 -12.40
N ASP A 75 -29.64 2.55 -12.26
CA ASP A 75 -28.79 1.60 -11.53
C ASP A 75 -27.54 1.18 -12.33
N ASN A 76 -27.55 1.41 -13.65
CA ASN A 76 -26.44 1.07 -14.53
C ASN A 76 -25.25 2.02 -14.35
N TRP A 77 -24.05 1.45 -14.40
CA TRP A 77 -22.82 2.24 -14.48
C TRP A 77 -22.56 2.73 -15.92
N ASP A 78 -21.99 3.92 -16.02
CA ASP A 78 -21.54 4.57 -17.25
C ASP A 78 -20.03 4.43 -17.43
N GLY A 79 -19.30 4.41 -16.30
CA GLY A 79 -17.88 4.06 -16.23
C GLY A 79 -17.61 3.07 -15.11
N CYS A 80 -16.61 2.22 -15.30
CA CYS A 80 -16.16 1.23 -14.33
C CYS A 80 -14.63 1.13 -14.35
N GLU A 81 -14.00 1.13 -13.18
CA GLU A 81 -12.62 0.72 -13.01
C GLU A 81 -12.59 -0.57 -12.17
N VAL A 82 -11.81 -1.54 -12.61
CA VAL A 82 -11.43 -2.71 -11.81
C VAL A 82 -9.91 -2.72 -11.69
N LEU A 83 -9.41 -2.79 -10.46
CA LEU A 83 -7.99 -2.91 -10.15
C LEU A 83 -7.76 -4.23 -9.42
N ASN A 84 -6.83 -5.02 -9.94
CA ASN A 84 -6.38 -6.27 -9.33
C ASN A 84 -4.88 -6.18 -9.06
N LEU A 85 -4.49 -6.58 -7.86
CA LEU A 85 -3.10 -6.65 -7.42
C LEU A 85 -2.73 -8.11 -7.12
N TYR A 86 -1.61 -8.55 -7.66
CA TYR A 86 -1.09 -9.90 -7.46
C TYR A 86 0.39 -9.87 -7.09
N ARG A 87 0.77 -10.76 -6.18
CA ARG A 87 2.16 -11.18 -5.98
C ARG A 87 2.46 -12.42 -6.81
N VAL A 88 3.70 -12.49 -7.25
CA VAL A 88 4.26 -13.57 -8.06
C VAL A 88 5.47 -14.12 -7.32
N SER A 89 5.50 -15.42 -7.00
CA SER A 89 6.58 -16.03 -6.21
C SER A 89 7.95 -16.03 -6.91
N GLY A 90 8.04 -15.49 -8.12
CA GLY A 90 9.27 -15.36 -8.89
C GLY A 90 9.20 -14.18 -9.85
N THR A 91 10.17 -14.09 -10.75
CA THR A 91 10.26 -12.99 -11.72
C THR A 91 9.15 -13.09 -12.76
N VAL A 92 8.42 -11.99 -12.98
CA VAL A 92 7.49 -11.80 -14.10
C VAL A 92 8.29 -11.68 -15.40
N PRO A 93 8.15 -12.61 -16.36
CA PRO A 93 8.89 -12.56 -17.61
C PRO A 93 8.33 -11.47 -18.55
N GLU A 94 9.18 -10.54 -18.97
CA GLU A 94 8.82 -9.43 -19.87
C GLU A 94 8.10 -9.88 -21.14
N LYS A 95 8.66 -10.91 -21.82
CA LYS A 95 8.07 -11.47 -23.04
C LYS A 95 6.64 -11.98 -22.81
N LEU A 96 6.36 -12.55 -21.64
CA LEU A 96 5.04 -13.08 -21.32
C LEU A 96 4.02 -11.96 -21.16
N VAL A 97 4.42 -10.83 -20.56
CA VAL A 97 3.61 -9.61 -20.48
C VAL A 97 3.33 -9.05 -21.87
N PHE A 98 4.36 -8.91 -22.71
CA PHE A 98 4.22 -8.36 -24.06
C PHE A 98 3.32 -9.20 -24.97
N ASP A 99 3.45 -10.53 -24.93
CA ASP A 99 2.69 -11.43 -25.78
C ASP A 99 1.21 -11.56 -25.35
N ASN A 100 0.86 -11.16 -24.11
CA ASN A 100 -0.46 -11.40 -23.53
C ASN A 100 -1.18 -10.16 -22.98
N ALA A 101 -0.63 -8.96 -23.18
CA ALA A 101 -1.26 -7.72 -22.71
C ALA A 101 -2.67 -7.48 -23.28
N ASP A 102 -2.98 -8.00 -24.47
CA ASP A 102 -4.30 -7.87 -25.09
C ASP A 102 -5.19 -9.11 -24.93
N ARG A 103 -4.73 -10.11 -24.17
CA ARG A 103 -5.38 -11.43 -24.10
C ARG A 103 -6.83 -11.34 -23.66
N THR A 104 -7.09 -10.61 -22.58
CA THR A 104 -8.46 -10.41 -22.09
C THR A 104 -9.37 -9.84 -23.17
N LEU A 105 -8.91 -8.83 -23.93
CA LEU A 105 -9.68 -8.24 -25.01
C LEU A 105 -9.90 -9.22 -26.17
N ARG A 106 -8.85 -9.96 -26.59
CA ARG A 106 -8.94 -10.95 -27.67
C ARG A 106 -9.92 -12.07 -27.32
N ASP A 107 -9.80 -12.63 -26.13
CA ASP A 107 -10.62 -13.76 -25.67
C ASP A 107 -12.07 -13.33 -25.40
N SER A 108 -12.28 -12.06 -25.06
CA SER A 108 -13.60 -11.44 -24.97
C SER A 108 -14.23 -11.11 -26.33
N GLY A 109 -13.52 -11.32 -27.44
CA GLY A 109 -14.00 -11.00 -28.79
C GLY A 109 -14.11 -9.50 -29.07
N ALA A 110 -13.25 -8.68 -28.48
CA ALA A 110 -13.25 -7.23 -28.67
C ALA A 110 -12.92 -6.85 -30.12
N ASP A 111 -13.57 -5.80 -30.61
CA ASP A 111 -13.27 -5.19 -31.90
C ASP A 111 -12.20 -4.08 -31.72
N SER A 112 -11.46 -3.77 -32.79
CA SER A 112 -10.51 -2.64 -32.85
C SER A 112 -9.45 -2.64 -31.72
N ILE A 113 -8.83 -3.79 -31.47
CA ILE A 113 -7.80 -3.93 -30.42
C ILE A 113 -6.51 -3.19 -30.82
N HIS A 114 -6.02 -2.34 -29.92
CA HIS A 114 -4.75 -1.65 -30.03
C HIS A 114 -3.92 -1.86 -28.77
N THR A 115 -2.64 -2.20 -28.94
CA THR A 115 -1.71 -2.48 -27.84
C THR A 115 -0.44 -1.66 -28.01
N HIS A 116 0.05 -1.07 -26.92
CA HIS A 116 1.29 -0.32 -26.90
C HIS A 116 2.01 -0.44 -25.56
N HIS A 117 3.32 -0.23 -25.60
CA HIS A 117 4.16 -0.10 -24.42
C HIS A 117 3.93 1.26 -23.75
N ILE A 118 3.97 1.30 -22.43
CA ILE A 118 4.00 2.56 -21.67
C ILE A 118 5.45 2.84 -21.28
N ASP A 119 5.97 4.00 -21.67
CA ASP A 119 7.31 4.40 -21.30
C ASP A 119 7.41 4.68 -19.79
N THR A 120 8.11 3.81 -19.08
CA THR A 120 8.47 4.01 -17.67
C THR A 120 9.95 4.37 -17.53
N PRO A 121 10.35 5.23 -16.57
CA PRO A 121 11.75 5.53 -16.35
C PRO A 121 12.55 4.24 -16.07
N PRO A 122 13.66 3.97 -16.80
CA PRO A 122 14.39 2.70 -16.70
C PRO A 122 14.86 2.34 -15.29
N ARG A 123 15.10 3.35 -14.43
CA ARG A 123 15.51 3.17 -13.03
C ARG A 123 14.50 2.37 -12.20
N TYR A 124 13.23 2.32 -12.61
CA TYR A 124 12.18 1.63 -11.89
C TYR A 124 12.02 0.16 -12.30
N GLY A 125 12.60 -0.25 -13.43
CA GLY A 125 12.53 -1.63 -13.90
C GLY A 125 11.09 -2.16 -14.10
N VAL A 126 10.13 -1.27 -14.36
CA VAL A 126 8.72 -1.63 -14.54
C VAL A 126 8.48 -2.03 -16.00
N ILE A 127 7.81 -3.17 -16.21
CA ILE A 127 7.31 -3.59 -17.51
C ILE A 127 5.86 -3.11 -17.60
N ALA A 128 5.55 -2.22 -18.54
CA ALA A 128 4.24 -1.59 -18.61
C ALA A 128 3.61 -1.69 -20.01
N MET A 129 2.39 -2.23 -20.07
CA MET A 129 1.65 -2.42 -21.31
C MET A 129 0.23 -1.90 -21.18
N ARG A 130 -0.30 -1.40 -22.29
CA ARG A 130 -1.71 -1.00 -22.39
C ARG A 130 -2.33 -1.55 -23.65
N SER A 131 -3.51 -2.13 -23.50
CA SER A 131 -4.36 -2.57 -24.58
C SER A 131 -5.73 -1.93 -24.48
N SER A 132 -6.35 -1.62 -25.61
CA SER A 132 -7.69 -1.04 -25.66
C SER A 132 -8.50 -1.65 -26.80
N GLY A 133 -9.82 -1.73 -26.65
CA GLY A 133 -10.73 -2.28 -27.64
C GLY A 133 -12.20 -1.99 -27.32
N LEU A 134 -13.08 -2.42 -28.21
CA LEU A 134 -14.53 -2.29 -28.05
C LEU A 134 -15.12 -3.64 -27.64
N LEU A 135 -15.65 -3.71 -26.43
CA LEU A 135 -16.39 -4.87 -25.94
C LEU A 135 -17.89 -4.71 -26.16
N HIS A 136 -18.57 -5.84 -26.38
CA HIS A 136 -20.02 -5.89 -26.51
C HIS A 136 -20.61 -6.68 -25.33
N ILE A 137 -21.25 -5.97 -24.40
CA ILE A 137 -21.85 -6.55 -23.21
C ILE A 137 -23.36 -6.43 -23.34
N GLY A 138 -24.02 -7.55 -23.68
CA GLY A 138 -25.43 -7.55 -24.05
C GLY A 138 -25.67 -6.65 -25.27
N ALA A 139 -26.51 -5.63 -25.13
CA ALA A 139 -26.78 -4.66 -26.19
C ALA A 139 -25.86 -3.41 -26.15
N ARG A 140 -24.97 -3.30 -25.16
CA ARG A 140 -24.09 -2.13 -24.98
C ARG A 140 -22.73 -2.37 -25.63
N THR A 141 -22.21 -1.33 -26.28
CA THR A 141 -20.80 -1.25 -26.66
C THR A 141 -20.04 -0.46 -25.60
N VAL A 142 -18.88 -0.97 -25.20
CA VAL A 142 -18.06 -0.46 -24.11
C VAL A 142 -16.63 -0.29 -24.58
N HIS A 143 -16.11 0.93 -24.50
CA HIS A 143 -14.68 1.20 -24.66
C HIS A 143 -13.95 0.63 -23.44
N SER A 144 -13.07 -0.33 -23.69
CA SER A 144 -12.36 -1.05 -22.63
C SER A 144 -10.86 -0.87 -22.80
N GLN A 145 -10.17 -0.56 -21.71
CA GLN A 145 -8.73 -0.40 -21.63
C GLN A 145 -8.21 -1.28 -20.51
N TYR A 146 -7.18 -2.08 -20.79
CA TYR A 146 -6.46 -2.89 -19.83
C TYR A 146 -5.03 -2.38 -19.76
N THR A 147 -4.58 -1.99 -18.57
CA THR A 147 -3.21 -1.55 -18.30
C THR A 147 -2.57 -2.54 -17.32
N TYR A 148 -1.36 -2.97 -17.62
CA TYR A 148 -0.58 -3.86 -16.77
C TYR A 148 0.73 -3.20 -16.39
N TYR A 149 1.08 -3.27 -15.10
CA TYR A 149 2.42 -2.97 -14.59
C TYR A 149 2.96 -4.22 -13.91
N ALA A 150 4.09 -4.72 -14.40
CA ALA A 150 4.83 -5.78 -13.73
C ALA A 150 6.11 -5.23 -13.13
N ILE A 151 6.35 -5.55 -11.86
CA ILE A 151 7.53 -5.15 -11.10
C ILE A 151 8.26 -6.41 -10.66
N ASN A 152 9.59 -6.40 -10.76
CA ASN A 152 10.44 -7.48 -10.27
C ASN A 152 11.38 -6.93 -9.20
N THR A 153 11.37 -7.55 -8.03
CA THR A 153 12.25 -7.25 -6.90
C THR A 153 13.13 -8.47 -6.59
N ALA A 154 14.02 -8.32 -5.61
CA ALA A 154 14.78 -9.47 -5.11
C ALA A 154 13.89 -10.51 -4.39
N ALA A 155 12.74 -10.08 -3.86
CA ALA A 155 11.81 -10.92 -3.11
C ALA A 155 10.78 -11.64 -4.01
N GLY A 156 10.60 -11.20 -5.26
CA GLY A 156 9.65 -11.80 -6.18
C GLY A 156 9.15 -10.82 -7.22
N GLY A 157 8.02 -11.16 -7.85
CA GLY A 157 7.35 -10.33 -8.82
C GLY A 157 6.03 -9.79 -8.29
N ALA A 158 5.55 -8.74 -8.95
CA ALA A 158 4.23 -8.18 -8.71
C ALA A 158 3.57 -7.84 -10.03
N LEU A 159 2.24 -7.99 -10.09
CA LEU A 159 1.41 -7.59 -11.21
C LEU A 159 0.29 -6.69 -10.72
N ILE A 160 0.19 -5.52 -11.35
CA ILE A 160 -0.93 -4.59 -11.22
C ILE A 160 -1.70 -4.64 -12.52
N GLU A 161 -2.98 -5.00 -12.46
CA GLU A 161 -3.90 -4.99 -13.59
C GLU A 161 -4.99 -3.96 -13.34
N GLN A 162 -5.17 -3.03 -14.28
CA GLN A 162 -6.27 -2.06 -14.27
C GLN A 162 -7.11 -2.21 -15.54
N ALA A 163 -8.39 -2.50 -15.37
CA ALA A 163 -9.39 -2.41 -16.43
C ALA A 163 -10.22 -1.14 -16.26
N VAL A 164 -10.27 -0.28 -17.27
CA VAL A 164 -11.15 0.90 -17.33
C VAL A 164 -12.15 0.70 -18.47
N MET A 165 -13.42 0.76 -18.16
CA MET A 165 -14.52 0.48 -19.07
C MET A 165 -15.52 1.64 -19.07
N VAL A 166 -15.86 2.14 -20.26
CA VAL A 166 -16.81 3.25 -20.42
C VAL A 166 -17.82 2.92 -21.52
N GLY A 167 -19.11 3.09 -21.25
CA GLY A 167 -20.16 2.93 -22.26
C GLY A 167 -19.95 3.90 -23.43
N SER A 168 -20.12 3.45 -24.67
CA SER A 168 -19.92 4.30 -25.85
C SER A 168 -20.81 5.55 -25.87
N ASP A 169 -21.97 5.49 -25.24
CA ASP A 169 -22.89 6.61 -25.01
C ASP A 169 -22.36 7.63 -23.99
N ALA A 170 -21.64 7.17 -22.97
CA ALA A 170 -21.03 8.02 -21.94
C ALA A 170 -19.62 8.52 -22.31
N GLN A 171 -19.00 7.95 -23.34
CA GLN A 171 -17.60 8.20 -23.68
C GLN A 171 -17.23 9.67 -23.95
N PRO A 172 -18.07 10.49 -24.62
CA PRO A 172 -17.79 11.92 -24.79
C PRO A 172 -17.65 12.68 -23.47
N THR A 173 -18.34 12.22 -22.42
CA THR A 173 -18.35 12.85 -21.10
C THR A 173 -17.25 12.30 -20.20
N LEU A 174 -17.02 10.98 -20.23
CA LEU A 174 -16.16 10.29 -19.25
C LEU A 174 -14.73 10.02 -19.72
N SER A 175 -14.40 10.21 -21.00
CA SER A 175 -13.05 9.92 -21.51
C SER A 175 -11.93 10.63 -20.76
N GLY A 176 -12.13 11.90 -20.36
CA GLY A 176 -11.17 12.65 -19.55
C GLY A 176 -11.03 12.10 -18.12
N GLU A 177 -12.14 11.70 -17.48
CA GLU A 177 -12.12 11.08 -16.15
C GLU A 177 -11.42 9.71 -16.19
N ALA A 178 -11.70 8.90 -17.22
CA ALA A 178 -11.08 7.60 -17.45
C ALA A 178 -9.55 7.70 -17.68
N ALA A 179 -9.10 8.70 -18.45
CA ALA A 179 -7.67 8.97 -18.61
C ALA A 179 -7.01 9.34 -17.26
N LYS A 180 -7.68 10.17 -16.46
CA LYS A 180 -7.20 10.56 -15.13
C LYS A 180 -7.03 9.36 -14.19
N LEU A 181 -7.97 8.41 -14.19
CA LEU A 181 -7.84 7.17 -13.40
C LEU A 181 -6.56 6.39 -13.71
N THR A 182 -6.18 6.34 -14.98
CA THR A 182 -4.97 5.64 -15.41
C THR A 182 -3.71 6.41 -15.03
N ASP A 183 -3.73 7.74 -15.17
CA ASP A 183 -2.63 8.61 -14.78
C ASP A 183 -2.40 8.62 -13.26
N ASP A 184 -3.47 8.63 -12.47
CA ASP A 184 -3.41 8.58 -11.01
C ASP A 184 -2.78 7.26 -10.54
N LEU A 185 -3.18 6.12 -11.13
CA LEU A 185 -2.57 4.82 -10.86
C LEU A 185 -1.06 4.83 -11.19
N TYR A 186 -0.69 5.35 -12.35
CA TYR A 186 0.71 5.44 -12.75
C TYR A 186 1.54 6.27 -11.76
N ARG A 187 1.03 7.44 -11.34
CA ARG A 187 1.70 8.30 -10.35
C ARG A 187 1.82 7.61 -8.99
N ALA A 188 0.75 6.97 -8.52
CA ALA A 188 0.74 6.25 -7.26
C ALA A 188 1.75 5.09 -7.26
N LEU A 189 1.86 4.37 -8.37
CA LEU A 189 2.88 3.33 -8.54
C LEU A 189 4.30 3.89 -8.42
N LEU A 190 4.63 4.94 -9.18
CA LEU A 190 5.97 5.52 -9.14
C LEU A 190 6.31 6.08 -7.75
N ALA A 191 5.36 6.77 -7.11
CA ALA A 191 5.52 7.26 -5.75
C ALA A 191 5.73 6.12 -4.76
N SER A 192 5.03 4.99 -4.92
CA SER A 192 5.23 3.82 -4.08
C SER A 192 6.63 3.21 -4.25
N ILE A 193 7.14 3.15 -5.47
CA ILE A 193 8.50 2.63 -5.72
C ILE A 193 9.56 3.57 -5.13
N ASP A 194 9.37 4.89 -5.26
CA ASP A 194 10.28 5.89 -4.68
C ASP A 194 10.28 5.87 -3.14
N ARG A 195 9.18 5.43 -2.50
CA ARG A 195 9.09 5.25 -1.04
C ARG A 195 9.78 3.99 -0.54
N ALA A 196 9.88 2.95 -1.36
CA ALA A 196 10.51 1.70 -0.95
C ALA A 196 12.00 1.95 -0.63
N PRO A 197 12.53 1.40 0.47
CA PRO A 197 13.91 1.68 0.87
C PRO A 197 14.89 1.26 -0.23
N ALA A 198 15.86 2.14 -0.53
CA ALA A 198 17.05 1.74 -1.26
C ALA A 198 17.85 0.78 -0.36
N PRO A 199 18.46 -0.31 -0.90
CA PRO A 199 19.25 -1.22 -0.09
C PRO A 199 20.38 -0.45 0.63
N SER A 200 20.37 -0.47 1.96
CA SER A 200 21.35 0.21 2.80
C SER A 200 22.79 -0.18 2.40
N PRO A 201 23.68 0.79 2.13
CA PRO A 201 25.08 0.48 1.89
C PRO A 201 25.69 -0.08 3.18
N ARG A 202 26.25 -1.30 3.10
CA ARG A 202 26.95 -1.99 4.19
C ARG A 202 27.84 -1.02 4.97
N ASN A 203 27.50 -0.83 6.24
CA ASN A 203 28.23 0.07 7.14
C ASN A 203 29.65 -0.48 7.35
N THR A 204 30.62 0.07 6.64
CA THR A 204 32.04 -0.22 6.88
C THR A 204 32.47 0.68 8.04
N GLY A 205 32.68 0.05 9.18
CA GLY A 205 32.93 0.73 10.44
C GLY A 205 34.08 1.73 10.41
N LYS A 206 33.89 2.85 11.11
CA LYS A 206 34.99 3.67 11.63
C LYS A 206 34.68 4.06 13.07
N TYR A 207 35.33 3.34 13.98
CA TYR A 207 35.65 3.82 15.31
C TYR A 207 36.46 5.12 15.21
N ALA A 208 36.00 6.18 15.88
CA ALA A 208 36.86 7.30 16.26
C ALA A 208 36.28 8.06 17.48
N THR A 209 36.73 7.63 18.66
CA THR A 209 37.23 8.44 19.78
C THR A 209 36.57 9.80 20.11
N GLY A 210 35.79 9.80 21.20
CA GLY A 210 36.08 10.57 22.43
C GLY A 210 35.96 12.11 22.43
N ARG A 211 34.95 12.63 23.12
CA ARG A 211 35.12 13.64 24.20
C ARG A 211 33.81 13.90 24.97
N ARG A 212 33.90 13.76 26.29
CA ARG A 212 32.92 14.22 27.29
C ARG A 212 33.14 15.73 27.56
N PRO A 213 32.08 16.47 27.91
CA PRO A 213 32.13 17.25 29.16
C PRO A 213 30.93 17.02 30.08
N ALA A 214 31.13 17.42 31.34
CA ALA A 214 30.31 17.21 32.53
C ALA A 214 29.27 18.35 32.77
N PRO A 215 28.42 18.28 33.81
CA PRO A 215 27.09 18.90 33.87
C PRO A 215 26.99 20.18 34.73
N SER A 216 25.95 20.98 34.48
CA SER A 216 25.37 22.02 35.36
C SER A 216 24.17 22.64 34.61
N SER A 217 23.01 23.00 35.17
CA SER A 217 22.61 23.24 36.55
C SER A 217 21.09 23.46 36.59
N SER A 218 20.53 23.17 37.76
CA SER A 218 19.13 23.28 38.19
C SER A 218 18.48 24.65 37.99
N SER A 219 17.17 24.67 37.79
CA SER A 219 16.29 25.77 38.19
C SER A 219 14.88 25.23 38.52
N THR A 220 14.39 25.63 39.68
CA THR A 220 13.22 25.09 40.39
C THR A 220 12.12 26.15 40.45
N THR A 221 10.88 25.76 40.06
CA THR A 221 9.52 26.25 40.47
C THR A 221 9.03 27.66 40.04
N PRO A 222 7.69 27.93 39.96
CA PRO A 222 6.62 27.33 40.76
C PRO A 222 5.31 26.86 40.09
N ILE A 223 4.64 26.03 40.89
CA ILE A 223 3.28 25.50 40.85
C ILE A 223 2.25 26.55 40.42
N ALA A 224 1.46 26.22 39.40
CA ALA A 224 0.22 26.91 39.07
C ALA A 224 -0.95 25.95 39.30
N THR A 225 -1.89 26.43 40.09
CA THR A 225 -3.12 25.83 40.60
C THR A 225 -4.05 25.35 39.48
N GLU A 226 -4.59 24.14 39.62
CA GLU A 226 -5.68 23.60 38.79
C GLU A 226 -6.93 24.48 38.82
N PRO A 227 -7.65 24.62 37.69
CA PRO A 227 -9.08 24.79 37.69
C PRO A 227 -9.80 23.51 37.25
N ALA A 228 -10.88 23.25 37.99
CA ALA A 228 -11.85 22.16 37.92
C ALA A 228 -12.09 21.49 36.55
N ASP A 229 -12.02 20.16 36.62
CA ASP A 229 -12.48 19.14 35.68
C ASP A 229 -14.00 19.26 35.40
N THR A 230 -14.36 19.89 34.28
CA THR A 230 -15.68 19.74 33.66
C THR A 230 -15.56 19.91 32.14
N ASP A 231 -15.01 18.92 31.43
CA ASP A 231 -15.33 18.62 30.01
C ASP A 231 -14.51 17.44 29.49
N ARG A 232 -14.74 16.24 30.05
CA ARG A 232 -14.22 15.01 29.46
C ARG A 232 -15.04 14.63 28.22
N LYS A 233 -14.88 15.43 27.16
CA LYS A 233 -15.20 15.05 25.79
C LYS A 233 -14.52 13.70 25.56
N TRP A 234 -15.27 12.66 25.19
CA TRP A 234 -14.72 11.34 24.86
C TRP A 234 -13.62 11.54 23.81
N ARG A 235 -12.36 11.53 24.24
CA ARG A 235 -11.24 11.44 23.31
C ARG A 235 -11.17 9.96 22.93
N PRO A 236 -11.27 9.60 21.64
CA PRO A 236 -10.97 8.25 21.22
C PRO A 236 -9.60 7.86 21.81
N MET A 237 -9.47 6.62 22.25
CA MET A 237 -8.16 6.12 22.68
C MET A 237 -7.19 6.29 21.51
N SER A 238 -5.98 6.76 21.81
CA SER A 238 -4.91 6.80 20.81
C SER A 238 -4.72 5.43 20.18
N ILE A 239 -4.14 5.36 18.99
CA ILE A 239 -3.88 4.12 18.27
C ILE A 239 -2.40 3.77 18.42
N ILE A 240 -2.10 2.57 18.94
CA ILE A 240 -0.79 1.92 18.85
C ILE A 240 -1.04 0.45 18.50
N ARG A 241 -0.68 0.05 17.28
CA ARG A 241 -0.83 -1.34 16.81
C ARG A 241 0.45 -1.81 16.16
N VAL A 242 0.79 -3.07 16.37
CA VAL A 242 1.98 -3.70 15.78
C VAL A 242 1.53 -4.97 15.08
N ASN A 243 1.86 -5.09 13.81
CA ASN A 243 1.48 -6.22 12.99
C ASN A 243 2.68 -6.73 12.21
N PHE A 244 2.87 -8.04 12.16
CA PHE A 244 3.73 -8.67 11.17
C PHE A 244 2.98 -8.72 9.83
N LEU A 245 3.59 -8.16 8.79
CA LEU A 245 3.06 -8.10 7.44
C LEU A 245 3.99 -8.90 6.53
N PRO A 246 3.67 -10.18 6.23
CA PRO A 246 4.44 -10.92 5.26
C PRO A 246 4.33 -10.28 3.88
N GLU A 247 5.44 -10.28 3.16
CA GLU A 247 5.53 -9.85 1.77
C GLU A 247 5.04 -8.40 1.53
N PHE A 248 5.25 -7.50 2.47
CA PHE A 248 4.89 -6.08 2.44
C PHE A 248 5.45 -5.31 1.21
N TYR A 249 4.70 -4.28 0.74
CA TYR A 249 4.86 -3.53 -0.53
C TYR A 249 5.00 -4.39 -1.79
N PHE A 250 6.11 -5.14 -1.94
CA PHE A 250 6.45 -5.92 -3.14
C PHE A 250 7.23 -7.21 -2.83
N GLY A 251 7.05 -7.78 -1.63
CA GLY A 251 7.54 -9.13 -1.31
C GLY A 251 8.44 -9.25 -0.08
N ASP A 252 8.89 -8.15 0.51
CA ASP A 252 9.70 -8.21 1.75
C ASP A 252 8.80 -8.19 2.98
N ASP A 253 9.02 -9.07 3.94
CA ASP A 253 8.30 -9.05 5.21
C ASP A 253 8.57 -7.74 5.97
N ALA A 254 7.59 -7.18 6.64
CA ALA A 254 7.76 -6.00 7.48
C ALA A 254 7.04 -6.13 8.82
N VAL A 255 7.56 -5.49 9.86
CA VAL A 255 6.77 -5.15 11.05
C VAL A 255 6.18 -3.77 10.81
N LEU A 256 4.85 -3.66 10.83
CA LEU A 256 4.16 -2.37 10.77
C LEU A 256 3.78 -1.91 12.16
N LEU A 257 4.33 -0.77 12.58
CA LEU A 257 3.94 -0.01 13.76
C LEU A 257 3.00 1.12 13.31
N THR A 258 1.69 0.94 13.57
CA THR A 258 0.64 1.90 13.22
C THR A 258 0.31 2.79 14.42
N LEU A 259 0.37 4.10 14.21
CA LEU A 259 0.19 5.12 15.23
C LEU A 259 -0.79 6.20 14.75
N ASP A 260 -1.55 6.78 15.67
CA ASP A 260 -2.11 8.14 15.50
C ASP A 260 -1.23 9.16 16.23
N GLY A 261 -1.54 10.46 16.12
CA GLY A 261 -0.76 11.51 16.79
C GLY A 261 -0.54 11.26 18.30
N GLY A 262 -1.59 10.85 19.02
CA GLY A 262 -1.46 10.53 20.46
C GLY A 262 -0.66 9.25 20.73
N GLY A 263 -0.68 8.28 19.81
CA GLY A 263 0.08 7.05 19.87
C GLY A 263 1.57 7.30 19.68
N VAL A 264 1.94 8.17 18.74
CA VAL A 264 3.33 8.62 18.53
C VAL A 264 3.93 9.16 19.81
N ASP A 265 3.23 10.08 20.48
CA ASP A 265 3.73 10.70 21.72
C ASP A 265 3.93 9.69 22.85
N LYS A 266 2.99 8.77 23.03
CA LYS A 266 3.08 7.71 24.06
C LYS A 266 4.23 6.74 23.80
N LEU A 267 4.36 6.26 22.57
CA LEU A 267 5.41 5.32 22.21
C LEU A 267 6.79 5.97 22.32
N LYS A 268 6.93 7.22 21.83
CA LYS A 268 8.17 8.01 21.95
C LYS A 268 8.56 8.22 23.41
N ALA A 269 7.60 8.54 24.28
CA ALA A 269 7.85 8.72 25.71
C ALA A 269 8.34 7.42 26.36
N ALA A 270 7.67 6.29 26.10
CA ALA A 270 8.07 4.99 26.63
C ALA A 270 9.47 4.56 26.15
N LEU A 271 9.77 4.72 24.86
CA LEU A 271 11.08 4.36 24.31
C LEU A 271 12.19 5.30 24.82
N SER A 272 11.88 6.59 25.01
CA SER A 272 12.81 7.56 25.63
C SER A 272 13.12 7.20 27.08
N ASP A 273 12.12 6.74 27.83
CA ASP A 273 12.28 6.26 29.20
C ASP A 273 13.18 5.01 29.25
N ALA A 274 12.95 4.04 28.35
CA ALA A 274 13.81 2.86 28.23
C ALA A 274 15.25 3.24 27.90
N LYS A 275 15.46 4.18 26.96
CA LYS A 275 16.80 4.69 26.63
C LYS A 275 17.54 5.28 27.85
N GLN A 276 16.82 5.92 28.78
CA GLN A 276 17.41 6.51 29.98
C GLN A 276 17.67 5.48 31.08
N HIS A 277 16.75 4.53 31.26
CA HIS A 277 16.74 3.63 32.42
C HIS A 277 17.14 2.18 32.10
N GLY A 278 17.42 1.88 30.84
CA GLY A 278 17.74 0.54 30.33
C GLY A 278 16.51 -0.31 29.98
N ALA A 279 15.34 0.00 30.53
CA ALA A 279 14.08 -0.65 30.17
C ALA A 279 12.87 0.22 30.53
N SER A 280 11.75 -0.01 29.85
CA SER A 280 10.44 0.59 30.20
C SER A 280 9.29 -0.32 29.76
N ARG A 281 8.07 0.01 30.20
CA ARG A 281 6.86 -0.72 29.83
C ARG A 281 5.72 0.25 29.51
N LEU A 282 4.98 -0.06 28.44
CA LEU A 282 3.78 0.66 28.02
C LEU A 282 2.63 -0.33 27.85
N GLU A 283 1.54 -0.12 28.59
CA GLU A 283 0.29 -0.84 28.37
C GLU A 283 -0.66 0.02 27.53
N HIS A 284 -1.17 -0.53 26.43
CA HIS A 284 -2.05 0.18 25.54
C HIS A 284 -3.03 -0.77 24.85
N ASP A 285 -4.34 -0.47 24.98
CA ASP A 285 -5.43 -1.23 24.35
C ASP A 285 -5.34 -2.76 24.55
N GLY A 286 -4.96 -3.19 25.76
CA GLY A 286 -4.80 -4.61 26.10
C GLY A 286 -3.51 -5.26 25.59
N VAL A 287 -2.65 -4.52 24.90
CA VAL A 287 -1.31 -4.96 24.48
C VAL A 287 -0.25 -4.37 25.42
N THR A 288 0.65 -5.21 25.90
CA THR A 288 1.84 -4.77 26.64
C THR A 288 3.02 -4.62 25.69
N HIS A 289 3.67 -3.46 25.68
CA HIS A 289 4.94 -3.22 25.03
C HIS A 289 6.04 -3.15 26.10
N GLU A 290 7.05 -4.00 26.00
CA GLU A 290 8.24 -3.98 26.85
C GLU A 290 9.45 -3.54 26.03
N PHE A 291 10.18 -2.54 26.51
CA PHE A 291 11.35 -2.00 25.84
C PHE A 291 12.58 -2.32 26.67
N HIS A 292 13.61 -2.88 26.02
CA HIS A 292 14.89 -3.22 26.63
C HIS A 292 16.02 -2.63 25.80
N ILE A 293 16.95 -1.96 26.47
CA ILE A 293 18.15 -1.41 25.84
C ILE A 293 19.32 -2.36 26.09
N GLU A 294 19.75 -3.03 25.02
CA GLU A 294 20.72 -4.12 25.06
C GLU A 294 21.79 -3.89 23.99
N SER A 295 23.06 -4.20 24.28
CA SER A 295 24.14 -4.00 23.30
C SER A 295 23.95 -4.87 22.07
N ASP A 296 24.15 -4.29 20.89
CA ASP A 296 24.04 -4.92 19.56
C ASP A 296 22.64 -5.51 19.21
N ALA A 297 21.58 -5.09 19.91
CA ALA A 297 20.21 -5.56 19.67
C ALA A 297 19.47 -4.70 18.63
N ALA A 298 18.64 -5.33 17.79
CA ALA A 298 17.75 -4.65 16.86
C ALA A 298 16.54 -5.53 16.52
N ASP A 299 15.90 -6.06 17.56
CA ASP A 299 14.95 -7.16 17.48
C ASP A 299 13.58 -6.77 18.03
N ILE A 300 12.52 -7.33 17.44
CA ILE A 300 11.14 -7.22 17.92
C ILE A 300 10.58 -8.63 18.07
N GLU A 301 10.15 -8.99 19.27
CA GLU A 301 9.37 -10.20 19.48
C GLU A 301 7.89 -9.84 19.47
N LEU A 302 7.14 -10.52 18.61
CA LEU A 302 5.71 -10.27 18.41
C LEU A 302 4.89 -11.39 19.05
N GLY A 303 4.09 -11.03 20.04
CA GLY A 303 2.99 -11.81 20.57
C GLY A 303 1.65 -11.07 20.44
N PRO A 304 0.51 -11.77 20.50
CA PRO A 304 -0.81 -11.18 20.21
C PRO A 304 -1.25 -10.11 21.22
N ILE A 305 -0.71 -10.15 22.44
CA ILE A 305 -0.99 -9.20 23.53
C ILE A 305 0.28 -8.69 24.21
N HIS A 306 1.46 -9.05 23.68
CA HIS A 306 2.75 -8.74 24.27
C HIS A 306 3.79 -8.57 23.17
N VAL A 307 4.43 -7.40 23.12
CA VAL A 307 5.46 -7.05 22.15
C VAL A 307 6.73 -6.65 22.91
N VAL A 308 7.85 -7.30 22.61
CA VAL A 308 9.14 -6.98 23.24
C VAL A 308 10.07 -6.34 22.22
N TRP A 309 10.55 -5.14 22.54
CA TRP A 309 11.48 -4.37 21.73
C TRP A 309 12.86 -4.46 22.37
N ARG A 310 13.81 -5.14 21.71
CA ARG A 310 15.21 -5.21 22.15
C ARG A 310 16.06 -4.39 21.20
N LEU A 311 16.56 -3.26 21.68
CA LEU A 311 17.22 -2.27 20.84
C LEU A 311 18.53 -1.87 21.48
N ASP A 312 19.57 -1.66 20.70
CA ASP A 312 20.73 -0.93 21.18
C ASP A 312 20.42 0.57 21.32
N GLU A 313 21.32 1.29 22.00
CA GLU A 313 21.13 2.71 22.26
C GLU A 313 21.02 3.55 20.97
N ALA A 314 21.71 3.14 19.90
CA ALA A 314 21.71 3.84 18.62
C ALA A 314 20.39 3.62 17.86
N LYS A 315 19.91 2.38 17.82
CA LYS A 315 18.64 2.00 17.20
C LYS A 315 17.45 2.60 17.93
N ALA A 316 17.47 2.61 19.27
CA ALA A 316 16.47 3.33 20.06
C ALA A 316 16.50 4.83 19.75
N ALA A 317 17.68 5.44 19.59
CA ALA A 317 17.81 6.85 19.23
C ALA A 317 17.26 7.17 17.82
N GLU A 318 17.51 6.29 16.85
CA GLU A 318 16.97 6.37 15.48
C GLU A 318 15.44 6.39 15.51
N ILE A 319 14.80 5.39 16.14
CA ILE A 319 13.34 5.30 16.23
C ILE A 319 12.75 6.51 16.99
N ILE A 320 13.40 6.98 18.07
CA ILE A 320 12.95 8.20 18.79
C ILE A 320 13.01 9.42 17.88
N ALA A 321 14.03 9.55 17.04
CA ALA A 321 14.17 10.67 16.11
C ALA A 321 13.06 10.65 15.05
N ASP A 322 12.78 9.48 14.48
CA ASP A 322 11.68 9.29 13.51
C ASP A 322 10.33 9.63 14.14
N LEU A 323 10.05 9.11 15.34
CA LEU A 323 8.86 9.45 16.11
C LEU A 323 8.79 10.94 16.45
N ALA A 324 9.93 11.61 16.67
CA ALA A 324 9.93 13.05 16.90
C ALA A 324 9.54 13.84 15.64
N VAL A 325 9.99 13.40 14.46
CA VAL A 325 9.56 13.99 13.19
C VAL A 325 8.07 13.75 12.96
N LEU A 326 7.56 12.57 13.31
CA LEU A 326 6.13 12.25 13.21
C LEU A 326 5.28 12.96 14.28
N SER A 327 5.83 13.31 15.45
CA SER A 327 5.13 13.99 16.56
C SER A 327 4.92 15.48 16.31
N ASP A 328 5.70 16.09 15.41
CA ASP A 328 5.71 17.53 15.14
C ASP A 328 4.41 18.01 14.46
N GLU A 329 3.35 18.17 15.25
CA GLU A 329 2.16 18.91 14.85
C GLU A 329 2.52 20.39 14.68
N GLY A 330 2.36 20.92 13.46
CA GLY A 330 2.21 22.37 13.29
C GLY A 330 3.36 23.13 12.63
N THR A 331 4.29 22.49 11.91
CA THR A 331 4.99 23.24 10.85
C THR A 331 4.04 23.43 9.67
N VAL A 332 3.59 24.67 9.47
CA VAL A 332 2.76 25.07 8.32
C VAL A 332 3.39 24.51 7.03
N GLY A 333 2.68 23.59 6.38
CA GLY A 333 3.10 22.98 5.11
C GLY A 333 3.67 21.56 5.17
N ARG A 334 3.72 20.89 6.34
CA ARG A 334 4.02 19.44 6.40
C ARG A 334 2.74 18.59 6.46
N PRO A 335 2.68 17.45 5.73
CA PRO A 335 1.61 16.47 5.87
C PRO A 335 1.53 15.98 7.32
N THR A 336 0.32 15.80 7.84
CA THR A 336 0.06 15.25 9.18
C THR A 336 0.22 13.72 9.26
N SER A 337 0.44 13.06 8.12
CA SER A 337 0.59 11.61 7.97
C SER A 337 1.92 11.27 7.28
N GLY A 338 2.48 10.10 7.59
CA GLY A 338 3.71 9.61 6.95
C GLY A 338 4.36 8.46 7.72
N HIS A 339 5.47 7.94 7.19
CA HIS A 339 6.20 6.83 7.80
C HIS A 339 7.71 6.92 7.62
N PHE A 340 8.41 6.13 8.43
CA PHE A 340 9.84 5.85 8.32
C PHE A 340 10.08 4.34 8.21
N TYR A 341 11.15 3.98 7.51
CA TYR A 341 11.66 2.61 7.45
C TYR A 341 12.92 2.52 8.31
N VAL A 342 12.92 1.54 9.21
CA VAL A 342 14.03 1.28 10.13
C VAL A 342 14.55 -0.13 9.88
N ASP A 343 15.86 -0.25 9.66
CA ASP A 343 16.52 -1.55 9.51
C ASP A 343 16.51 -2.33 10.84
N MET A 344 16.05 -3.58 10.82
CA MET A 344 15.94 -4.48 11.98
C MET A 344 16.63 -5.82 11.72
N SER A 345 16.79 -6.64 12.76
CA SER A 345 17.39 -7.98 12.70
C SER A 345 16.33 -9.08 12.69
N THR A 346 15.36 -9.03 13.62
CA THR A 346 14.25 -9.97 13.71
C THR A 346 12.93 -9.24 14.04
N PRO A 347 11.77 -9.77 13.62
CA PRO A 347 11.58 -11.02 12.86
C PRO A 347 11.82 -10.84 11.35
N THR A 348 11.95 -9.59 10.90
CA THR A 348 12.29 -9.22 9.52
C THR A 348 13.21 -8.00 9.54
N LYS A 349 13.80 -7.69 8.39
CA LYS A 349 14.76 -6.61 8.22
C LYS A 349 14.16 -5.21 8.27
N THR A 350 12.84 -5.09 8.27
CA THR A 350 12.17 -3.80 8.10
C THR A 350 11.09 -3.58 9.14
N LEU A 351 11.24 -2.52 9.92
CA LEU A 351 10.18 -1.90 10.70
C LEU A 351 9.66 -0.68 9.95
N VAL A 352 8.35 -0.58 9.79
CA VAL A 352 7.64 0.57 9.23
C VAL A 352 6.98 1.32 10.38
N VAL A 353 7.48 2.50 10.71
CA VAL A 353 6.91 3.37 11.75
C VAL A 353 5.98 4.35 11.05
N SER A 354 4.66 4.19 11.16
CA SER A 354 3.69 4.98 10.41
C SER A 354 2.71 5.73 11.31
N ARG A 355 2.51 7.02 11.01
CA ARG A 355 1.50 7.90 11.59
C ARG A 355 0.37 8.15 10.59
N ASP A 356 -0.87 7.93 11.01
CA ASP A 356 -2.11 8.32 10.33
C ASP A 356 -2.33 7.73 8.90
N GLU A 357 -1.44 6.89 8.37
CA GLU A 357 -1.63 6.26 7.05
C GLU A 357 -2.41 4.94 7.10
N TYR A 358 -2.31 4.20 8.22
CA TYR A 358 -2.90 2.86 8.36
C TYR A 358 -3.90 2.78 9.52
N VAL A 359 -4.34 3.92 10.05
CA VAL A 359 -5.25 3.99 11.21
C VAL A 359 -6.62 3.34 10.94
N ASP A 360 -7.11 3.41 9.70
CA ASP A 360 -8.41 2.83 9.30
C ASP A 360 -8.34 1.35 8.89
N VAL A 361 -7.14 0.76 8.84
CA VAL A 361 -6.96 -0.66 8.49
C VAL A 361 -6.72 -1.47 9.76
N VAL A 362 -7.42 -2.59 9.90
CA VAL A 362 -7.19 -3.56 10.98
C VAL A 362 -6.59 -4.82 10.35
N TYR A 363 -5.31 -5.06 10.60
CA TYR A 363 -4.65 -6.28 10.14
C TYR A 363 -4.96 -7.44 11.09
N PRO A 364 -5.29 -8.64 10.56
CA PRO A 364 -5.39 -9.83 11.39
C PRO A 364 -4.04 -10.13 12.05
N TRP A 365 -4.08 -10.68 13.26
CA TRP A 365 -2.86 -11.17 13.90
C TRP A 365 -2.22 -12.27 13.05
N GLN A 366 -0.92 -12.16 12.84
CA GLN A 366 -0.10 -13.18 12.21
C GLN A 366 1.18 -13.36 13.02
N SER A 367 1.54 -14.61 13.28
CA SER A 367 2.84 -14.92 13.89
C SER A 367 3.93 -14.75 12.82
N PRO A 368 5.06 -14.12 13.15
CA PRO A 368 6.28 -14.32 12.37
C PRO A 368 6.64 -15.81 12.36
N ALA A 369 7.15 -16.29 11.23
CA ALA A 369 7.50 -17.70 11.01
C ALA A 369 8.84 -18.08 11.66
#